data_AF-A0A964GAA3-F1
#
_entry.id   AF-A0A964GAA3-F1
#
_cell.length_a   1.000
_cell.length_b   1.000
_cell.length_c   1.000
_cell.angle_alpha   90.00
_cell.angle_beta   90.00
_cell.angle_gamma   90.00
#
_symmetry.space_group_name_H-M   'P 1'
#
loop_
_entity.id
_entity.type
_entity.pdbx_description
1 polymer ?
#
loop_
_entity_poly.entity_id
_entity_poly.type
_entity_poly.pdbx_seq_one_letter_code
_entity_poly.pdbx_strand_id
1 'polypeptide(L)'
;MSDYWGVPEQEYELSILQFAKENLSQKGYSVLSEKVEVCSGAGAITMTAILETQNMRFGLYLRDGPKQRKSRGPPVISMLRLLPEMSSASDLRNFLITHQHDFPTILAPKTLAEKERIESDIKEIYSFLYTSKMKDLYDTDLSMAADVLRVRLRKN
;
A
#
# COMPACT_ATOMS: atom_id res chain seq x y z
N MET A 1 -0.54 -16.53 10.61
CA MET A 1 -0.35 -15.10 10.86
C MET A 1 1.10 -14.91 11.24
N SER A 2 1.91 -14.22 10.41
CA SER A 2 3.32 -13.99 10.76
C SER A 2 3.39 -12.77 11.69
N ASP A 3 3.65 -13.00 12.96
CA ASP A 3 3.94 -11.97 13.94
C ASP A 3 5.28 -11.32 13.61
N TYR A 4 5.29 -10.36 12.69
CA TYR A 4 6.38 -9.41 12.63
C TYR A 4 6.21 -8.48 13.86
N TRP A 5 6.87 -8.86 14.96
CA TRP A 5 7.09 -8.08 16.20
C TRP A 5 6.10 -8.21 17.36
N GLY A 6 5.32 -9.29 17.48
CA GLY A 6 4.58 -9.60 18.72
C GLY A 6 3.48 -8.61 19.12
N VAL A 7 3.15 -7.67 18.24
CA VAL A 7 1.98 -6.78 18.32
C VAL A 7 1.11 -7.11 17.10
N PRO A 8 -0.16 -7.50 17.28
CA PRO A 8 -1.03 -7.83 16.15
C PRO A 8 -1.11 -6.65 15.18
N GLU A 9 -0.92 -6.90 13.88
CA GLU A 9 -1.29 -5.94 12.84
C GLU A 9 -2.77 -5.60 13.05
N GLN A 10 -3.08 -4.34 13.35
CA GLN A 10 -4.48 -3.91 13.39
C GLN A 10 -4.89 -3.63 11.94
N GLU A 11 -5.87 -4.39 11.46
CA GLU A 11 -6.54 -4.09 10.21
C GLU A 11 -7.42 -2.85 10.42
N TYR A 12 -7.20 -1.81 9.62
CA TYR A 12 -8.05 -0.63 9.64
C TYR A 12 -8.75 -0.51 8.29
N GLU A 13 -10.05 -0.26 8.30
CA GLU A 13 -10.78 0.18 7.11
C GLU A 13 -10.37 1.63 6.78
N LEU A 14 -9.20 1.79 6.18
CA LEU A 14 -8.66 3.04 5.68
C LEU A 14 -8.38 2.87 4.19
N SER A 15 -8.77 3.88 3.42
CA SER A 15 -8.43 3.98 2.00
C SER A 15 -7.44 5.12 1.83
N ILE A 16 -6.16 4.81 1.60
CA ILE A 16 -5.10 5.83 1.47
C ILE A 16 -5.16 6.42 0.06
N LEU A 17 -5.44 5.60 -0.95
CA LEU A 17 -5.49 6.05 -2.34
C LEU A 17 -6.65 7.00 -2.65
N GLN A 18 -7.74 7.01 -1.85
CA GLN A 18 -8.81 8.00 -1.98
C GLN A 18 -8.30 9.45 -1.86
N PHE A 19 -7.29 9.70 -1.03
CA PHE A 19 -6.70 11.03 -0.84
C PHE A 19 -5.83 11.49 -2.02
N ALA A 20 -5.51 10.58 -2.94
CA ALA A 20 -4.80 10.86 -4.19
C ALA A 20 -5.68 10.60 -5.41
N LYS A 21 -7.02 10.59 -5.27
CA LYS A 21 -7.95 10.28 -6.37
C LYS A 21 -7.70 11.15 -7.59
N GLU A 22 -7.46 12.45 -7.41
CA GLU A 22 -7.14 13.37 -8.50
C GLU A 22 -5.82 13.01 -9.19
N ASN A 23 -4.75 12.80 -8.43
CA ASN A 23 -3.43 12.41 -8.97
C ASN A 23 -3.49 11.06 -9.71
N LEU A 24 -4.23 10.08 -9.16
CA LEU A 24 -4.48 8.79 -9.78
C LEU A 24 -5.24 8.96 -11.10
N SER A 25 -6.34 9.71 -11.09
CA SER A 25 -7.16 9.95 -12.27
C SER A 25 -6.38 10.70 -13.37
N GLN A 26 -5.55 11.67 -13.03
CA GLN A 26 -4.70 12.40 -13.98
C GLN A 26 -3.69 11.50 -14.67
N LYS A 27 -3.20 10.47 -13.97
CA LYS A 27 -2.31 9.45 -14.53
C LYS A 27 -3.07 8.25 -15.13
N GLY A 28 -4.40 8.30 -15.20
CA GLY A 28 -5.24 7.29 -15.84
C GLY A 28 -5.50 6.04 -15.00
N TYR A 29 -5.36 6.14 -13.67
CA TYR A 29 -5.62 5.04 -12.73
C TYR A 29 -6.99 5.17 -12.07
N SER A 30 -7.68 4.05 -11.95
CA SER A 30 -8.88 3.86 -11.14
C SER A 30 -8.61 2.83 -10.06
N VAL A 31 -9.06 3.09 -8.82
CA VAL A 31 -8.94 2.15 -7.70
C VAL A 31 -10.21 1.32 -7.63
N LEU A 32 -10.10 0.00 -7.82
CA LEU A 32 -11.23 -0.92 -7.78
C LEU A 32 -11.46 -1.47 -6.37
N SER A 33 -10.38 -1.77 -5.65
CA SER A 33 -10.43 -2.18 -4.24
C SER A 33 -9.10 -1.89 -3.56
N GLU A 34 -9.14 -1.70 -2.25
CA GLU A 34 -7.97 -1.39 -1.44
C GLU A 34 -8.13 -2.02 -0.05
N LYS A 35 -7.03 -2.49 0.52
CA LYS A 35 -6.91 -2.95 1.90
C LYS A 35 -5.61 -2.38 2.48
N VAL A 36 -5.73 -1.67 3.59
CA VAL A 36 -4.62 -1.03 4.31
C VAL A 36 -4.51 -1.63 5.70
N GLU A 37 -3.29 -1.95 6.10
CA GLU A 37 -2.95 -2.50 7.42
C GLU A 37 -1.88 -1.61 8.03
N VAL A 38 -2.05 -1.27 9.31
CA VAL A 38 -1.10 -0.41 10.03
C VAL A 38 -0.62 -1.15 11.27
N CYS A 39 0.69 -1.34 11.38
CA CYS A 39 1.31 -1.88 12.59
C CYS A 39 1.57 -0.74 13.57
N SER A 40 0.68 -0.57 14.54
CA SER A 40 0.67 0.54 15.53
C SER A 40 1.94 0.61 16.39
N GLY A 41 2.57 -0.53 16.72
CA GLY A 41 3.79 -0.56 17.52
C GLY A 41 5.04 -0.02 16.81
N ALA A 42 5.01 0.08 15.47
CA ALA A 42 6.20 0.38 14.68
C ALA A 42 6.00 1.50 13.64
N GLY A 43 4.75 1.94 13.41
CA GLY A 43 4.42 2.86 12.33
C GLY A 43 4.80 2.28 10.97
N ALA A 44 4.45 1.01 10.73
CA ALA A 44 4.60 0.39 9.42
C ALA A 44 3.22 0.32 8.74
N ILE A 45 3.19 0.52 7.42
CA ILE A 45 1.98 0.43 6.62
C ILE A 45 2.19 -0.61 5.54
N THR A 46 1.22 -1.51 5.41
CA THR A 46 1.09 -2.38 4.24
C THR A 46 -0.22 -2.01 3.55
N MET A 47 -0.17 -1.80 2.24
CA MET A 47 -1.33 -1.54 1.43
C MET A 47 -1.33 -2.52 0.25
N THR A 48 -2.47 -3.13 0.03
CA THR A 48 -2.76 -3.91 -1.16
C THR A 48 -3.94 -3.29 -1.88
N ALA A 49 -3.86 -3.20 -3.19
CA ALA A 49 -4.94 -2.63 -3.97
C ALA A 49 -5.06 -3.32 -5.31
N ILE A 50 -6.25 -3.28 -5.89
CA ILE A 50 -6.48 -3.60 -7.29
C ILE A 50 -6.75 -2.27 -7.99
N LEU A 51 -5.90 -1.96 -8.96
CA LEU A 51 -6.02 -0.78 -9.80
C LEU A 51 -6.31 -1.19 -11.24
N GLU A 52 -6.89 -0.26 -11.97
CA GLU A 52 -7.18 -0.39 -13.38
C GLU A 52 -6.75 0.86 -14.13
N THR A 53 -6.27 0.64 -15.35
CA THR A 53 -6.14 1.65 -16.41
C THR A 53 -7.04 1.24 -17.57
N GLN A 54 -7.15 2.07 -18.59
CA GLN A 54 -7.93 1.75 -19.80
C GLN A 54 -7.58 0.38 -20.42
N ASN A 55 -6.34 -0.09 -20.28
CA ASN A 55 -5.85 -1.27 -20.99
C ASN A 55 -5.58 -2.47 -20.08
N MET A 56 -5.55 -2.27 -18.76
CA MET A 56 -5.09 -3.32 -17.85
C MET A 56 -5.59 -3.13 -16.43
N ARG A 57 -5.84 -4.26 -15.79
CA ARG A 57 -6.10 -4.40 -14.36
C ARG A 57 -4.93 -5.10 -13.68
N PHE A 58 -4.48 -4.60 -12.55
CA PHE A 58 -3.31 -5.10 -11.85
C PHE A 58 -3.44 -4.99 -10.33
N GLY A 59 -2.64 -5.80 -9.63
CA GLY A 59 -2.47 -5.72 -8.19
C GLY A 59 -1.35 -4.75 -7.84
N LEU A 60 -1.50 -4.05 -6.73
CA LEU A 60 -0.49 -3.19 -6.15
C LEU A 60 -0.16 -3.70 -4.76
N TYR A 61 1.12 -3.86 -4.49
CA TYR A 61 1.64 -4.08 -3.15
C TYR A 61 2.52 -2.90 -2.77
N LEU A 62 2.18 -2.26 -1.66
CA LEU A 62 2.97 -1.20 -1.06
C LEU A 62 3.29 -1.59 0.37
N ARG A 63 4.57 -1.57 0.72
CA ARG A 63 5.03 -1.73 2.10
C ARG A 63 5.92 -0.57 2.46
N ASP A 64 5.50 0.14 3.49
CA ASP A 64 6.27 1.18 4.09
C ASP A 64 6.70 0.76 5.50
N GLY A 65 8.01 0.56 5.64
CA GLY A 65 8.60 -0.02 6.84
C GLY A 65 8.61 0.93 8.03
N PRO A 66 8.84 0.38 9.24
CA PRO A 66 8.87 1.17 10.46
C PRO A 66 10.07 2.12 10.49
N LYS A 67 9.88 3.29 11.12
CA LYS A 67 10.94 4.29 11.36
C LYS A 67 11.78 3.87 12.58
N GLN A 68 12.61 2.84 12.48
CA GLN A 68 13.55 2.51 13.56
C GLN A 68 14.76 3.46 13.56
N ARG A 69 14.69 4.46 14.44
CA ARG A 69 15.74 5.34 15.03
C ARG A 69 16.85 5.99 14.18
N LYS A 70 17.12 5.68 12.90
CA LYS A 70 18.18 6.40 12.14
C LYS A 70 17.87 6.75 10.69
N SER A 71 17.04 6.00 9.96
CA SER A 71 16.48 6.44 8.68
C SER A 71 15.37 5.49 8.25
N ARG A 72 14.36 6.03 7.56
CA ARG A 72 13.33 5.23 6.92
C ARG A 72 13.89 4.73 5.59
N GLY A 73 13.85 3.42 5.36
CA GLY A 73 14.08 2.90 4.00
C GLY A 73 13.02 3.44 3.03
N PRO A 74 13.29 3.49 1.72
CA PRO A 74 12.25 3.84 0.77
C PRO A 74 11.09 2.83 0.85
N PRO A 75 9.84 3.26 0.62
CA PRO A 75 8.72 2.34 0.53
C PRO A 75 8.97 1.33 -0.59
N VAL A 76 8.63 0.07 -0.33
CA VAL A 76 8.60 -0.97 -1.36
C VAL A 76 7.28 -0.83 -2.09
N ILE A 77 7.33 -0.63 -3.39
CA ILE A 77 6.16 -0.54 -4.26
C ILE A 77 6.36 -1.58 -5.35
N SER A 78 5.34 -2.42 -5.55
CA SER A 78 5.41 -3.50 -6.52
C SER A 78 4.10 -3.63 -7.29
N MET A 79 4.21 -3.55 -8.61
CA MET A 79 3.13 -3.93 -9.50
C MET A 79 3.10 -5.46 -9.61
N LEU A 80 1.93 -6.02 -9.36
CA LEU A 80 1.66 -7.45 -9.37
C LEU A 80 0.65 -7.79 -10.46
N ARG A 81 0.88 -8.90 -11.16
CA ARG A 81 -0.15 -9.54 -11.97
C ARG A 81 -1.24 -10.10 -11.05
N LEU A 82 -2.48 -10.08 -11.50
CA LEU A 82 -3.59 -10.74 -10.82
C LEU A 82 -3.81 -12.15 -11.39
N LEU A 83 -4.09 -13.11 -10.50
CA LEU A 83 -4.62 -14.41 -10.90
C LEU A 83 -6.12 -14.28 -11.18
N PRO A 84 -6.71 -15.17 -12.01
CA PRO A 84 -8.13 -15.06 -12.40
C PRO A 84 -9.11 -14.97 -11.24
N GLU A 85 -8.80 -15.61 -10.11
CA GLU A 85 -9.67 -15.65 -8.92
C GLU A 85 -9.51 -14.42 -8.02
N MET A 86 -8.54 -13.53 -8.28
CA MET A 86 -8.28 -12.34 -7.47
C MET A 86 -9.21 -11.19 -7.87
N SER A 87 -10.39 -11.16 -7.27
CA SER A 87 -11.42 -10.16 -7.55
C SER A 87 -11.32 -8.92 -6.66
N SER A 88 -10.67 -9.04 -5.49
CA SER A 88 -10.57 -7.99 -4.48
C SER A 88 -9.15 -7.83 -3.91
N ALA A 89 -8.87 -6.68 -3.28
CA ALA A 89 -7.64 -6.45 -2.54
C ALA A 89 -7.45 -7.46 -1.39
N SER A 90 -8.54 -7.95 -0.80
CA SER A 90 -8.49 -9.00 0.22
C SER A 90 -7.98 -10.33 -0.35
N ASP A 91 -8.43 -10.72 -1.54
CA ASP A 91 -7.94 -11.94 -2.22
C ASP A 91 -6.44 -11.85 -2.49
N LEU A 92 -6.00 -10.70 -3.01
CA LEU A 92 -4.59 -10.42 -3.24
C LEU A 92 -3.81 -10.48 -1.94
N ARG A 93 -4.27 -9.81 -0.87
CA ARG A 93 -3.60 -9.81 0.43
C ARG A 93 -3.46 -11.21 1.01
N ASN A 94 -4.54 -11.99 0.99
CA ASN A 94 -4.53 -13.37 1.48
C ASN A 94 -3.51 -14.22 0.73
N PHE A 95 -3.41 -14.05 -0.59
CA PHE A 95 -2.41 -14.73 -1.38
C PHE A 95 -0.98 -14.34 -0.97
N LEU A 96 -0.71 -13.04 -0.80
CA LEU A 96 0.60 -12.52 -0.37
C LEU A 96 1.01 -13.07 1.01
N ILE A 97 0.06 -13.18 1.95
CA ILE A 97 0.31 -13.78 3.27
C ILE A 97 0.59 -15.28 3.16
N THR A 98 -0.09 -15.97 2.26
CA THR A 98 0.07 -17.43 2.10
C THR A 98 1.38 -17.78 1.38
N HIS A 99 1.85 -16.92 0.48
CA HIS A 99 3.02 -17.14 -0.37
C HIS A 99 4.09 -16.07 -0.17
N GLN A 100 4.40 -15.71 1.07
CA GLN A 100 5.27 -14.56 1.42
C GLN A 100 6.63 -14.55 0.70
N HIS A 101 7.19 -15.73 0.39
CA HIS A 101 8.50 -15.85 -0.25
C HIS A 101 8.44 -15.94 -1.78
N ASP A 102 7.32 -16.40 -2.34
CA ASP A 102 7.22 -16.77 -3.76
C ASP A 102 6.30 -15.85 -4.57
N PHE A 103 5.47 -15.03 -3.90
CA PHE A 103 4.57 -14.12 -4.59
C PHE A 103 5.26 -13.19 -5.61
N PRO A 104 6.50 -12.68 -5.39
CA PRO A 104 7.13 -11.79 -6.36
C PRO A 104 7.37 -12.49 -7.71
N THR A 105 7.61 -13.80 -7.66
CA THR A 105 7.80 -14.65 -8.84
C THR A 105 6.45 -15.05 -9.45
N ILE A 106 5.51 -15.53 -8.62
CA ILE A 106 4.22 -16.03 -9.10
C ILE A 106 3.36 -14.93 -9.74
N LEU A 107 3.39 -13.74 -9.13
CA LEU A 107 2.64 -12.56 -9.54
C LEU A 107 3.51 -11.57 -10.32
N ALA A 108 4.63 -12.01 -10.89
CA ALA A 108 5.47 -11.16 -11.71
C ALA A 108 4.66 -10.53 -12.86
N PRO A 109 4.87 -9.24 -13.15
CA PRO A 109 4.22 -8.56 -14.27
C PRO A 109 4.72 -9.12 -15.60
N LYS A 110 3.88 -9.06 -16.63
CA LYS A 110 4.17 -9.62 -17.95
C LYS A 110 5.27 -8.86 -18.70
N THR A 111 5.35 -7.55 -18.49
CA THR A 111 6.36 -6.70 -19.13
C THR A 111 7.07 -5.84 -18.09
N LEU A 112 8.40 -5.72 -18.24
CA LEU A 112 9.21 -4.92 -17.32
C LEU A 112 8.96 -3.42 -17.50
N ALA A 113 8.78 -2.96 -18.74
CA ALA A 113 8.56 -1.55 -19.03
C ALA A 113 7.26 -1.01 -18.41
N GLU A 114 6.17 -1.78 -18.47
CA GLU A 114 4.91 -1.37 -17.83
C GLU A 114 5.03 -1.36 -16.31
N LYS A 115 5.70 -2.37 -15.75
CA LYS A 115 6.01 -2.44 -14.32
C LYS A 115 6.74 -1.18 -13.86
N GLU A 116 7.86 -0.85 -14.49
CA GLU A 116 8.70 0.29 -14.08
C GLU A 116 7.95 1.61 -14.17
N ARG A 117 7.16 1.82 -15.23
CA ARG A 117 6.33 3.02 -15.39
C ARG A 117 5.28 3.12 -14.27
N ILE A 118 4.53 2.05 -14.01
CA ILE A 118 3.47 2.04 -13.00
C ILE A 118 4.07 2.22 -11.60
N GLU A 119 5.14 1.49 -11.27
CA GLU A 119 5.81 1.63 -9.97
C GLU A 119 6.35 3.05 -9.75
N SER A 120 6.88 3.69 -10.80
CA SER A 120 7.32 5.09 -10.73
C SER A 120 6.15 6.04 -10.48
N ASP A 121 5.04 5.89 -11.21
CA ASP A 121 3.84 6.72 -11.02
C ASP A 121 3.27 6.59 -9.60
N ILE A 122 3.15 5.36 -9.11
CA ILE A 122 2.63 5.10 -7.76
C ILE A 122 3.60 5.62 -6.70
N LYS A 123 4.91 5.56 -6.92
CA LYS A 123 5.92 6.13 -6.01
C LYS A 123 5.80 7.64 -5.90
N GLU A 124 5.54 8.33 -7.00
CA GLU A 124 5.29 9.78 -7.01
C GLU A 124 4.02 10.11 -6.21
N ILE A 125 2.91 9.42 -6.50
CA ILE A 125 1.64 9.56 -5.78
C ILE A 125 1.81 9.31 -4.28
N TYR A 126 2.50 8.24 -3.93
CA TYR A 126 2.74 7.88 -2.54
C TYR A 126 3.59 8.92 -1.82
N SER A 127 4.61 9.47 -2.50
CA SER A 127 5.47 10.52 -1.93
C SER A 127 4.69 11.81 -1.66
N PHE A 128 3.74 12.15 -2.54
CA PHE A 128 2.78 13.24 -2.31
C PHE A 128 1.88 12.96 -1.12
N LEU A 129 1.26 11.78 -1.05
CA LEU A 129 0.40 11.37 0.08
C LEU A 129 1.14 11.39 1.41
N TYR A 130 2.35 10.85 1.40
CA TYR A 130 3.21 10.82 2.56
C TYR A 130 3.46 12.25 3.06
N THR A 131 3.92 13.14 2.18
CA THR A 131 4.27 14.52 2.56
C THR A 131 3.07 15.32 3.02
N SER A 132 1.91 15.14 2.38
CA SER A 132 0.71 15.96 2.61
C SER A 132 -0.19 15.45 3.73
N LYS A 133 -0.21 14.15 4.01
CA LYS A 133 -1.19 13.53 4.93
C LYS A 133 -0.58 12.71 6.06
N MET A 134 0.65 12.22 5.92
CA MET A 134 1.19 11.16 6.79
C MET A 134 2.47 11.56 7.53
N LYS A 135 3.29 12.44 6.95
CA LYS A 135 4.65 12.76 7.43
C LYS A 135 4.67 13.21 8.89
N ASP A 136 3.76 14.11 9.26
CA ASP A 136 3.67 14.64 10.62
C ASP A 136 3.30 13.55 11.64
N LEU A 137 2.52 12.56 11.24
CA LEU A 137 2.14 11.39 12.07
C LEU A 137 3.33 10.49 12.40
N TYR A 138 4.34 10.46 11.55
CA TYR A 138 5.59 9.74 11.79
C TYR A 138 6.64 10.56 12.54
N ASP A 139 6.44 11.87 12.63
CA ASP A 139 7.33 12.80 13.31
C ASP A 139 6.88 13.04 14.77
N THR A 140 5.58 12.88 15.08
CA THR A 140 5.02 12.94 16.44
C THR A 140 4.47 11.59 16.89
N ASP A 141 5.16 10.95 17.83
CA ASP A 141 4.78 9.71 18.55
C ASP A 141 4.15 8.56 17.71
N LEU A 142 4.99 7.62 17.31
CA LEU A 142 4.64 6.45 16.49
C LEU A 142 3.55 5.57 17.12
N SER A 143 3.39 5.59 18.44
CA SER A 143 2.45 4.71 19.17
C SER A 143 0.98 5.01 18.86
N MET A 144 0.66 6.22 18.36
CA MET A 144 -0.71 6.64 18.05
C MET A 144 -0.94 6.93 16.55
N ALA A 145 0.07 6.73 15.69
CA ALA A 145 0.01 7.12 14.28
C ALA A 145 -1.20 6.50 13.54
N ALA A 146 -1.57 5.27 13.88
CA ALA A 146 -2.71 4.57 13.30
C ALA A 146 -4.06 5.19 13.70
N ASP A 147 -4.23 5.56 14.97
CA ASP A 147 -5.45 6.21 15.47
C ASP A 147 -5.61 7.63 14.92
N VAL A 148 -4.50 8.38 14.77
CA VAL A 148 -4.54 9.72 14.19
C VAL A 148 -4.80 9.67 12.69
N LEU A 149 -4.19 8.73 11.94
CA LEU A 149 -4.56 8.45 10.55
C LEU A 149 -6.06 8.18 10.46
N ARG A 150 -6.60 7.30 11.31
CA ARG A 150 -8.03 6.98 11.31
C ARG A 150 -8.93 8.21 11.49
N VAL A 151 -8.63 9.08 12.46
CA VAL A 151 -9.46 10.28 12.71
C VAL A 151 -9.39 11.27 11.55
N ARG A 152 -8.19 11.49 10.98
CA ARG A 152 -8.01 12.47 9.90
C ARG A 152 -8.58 12.00 8.57
N LEU A 153 -8.46 10.71 8.26
CA LEU A 153 -8.97 10.13 7.02
C LEU A 153 -10.50 9.92 7.06
N ARG A 154 -11.15 9.95 8.24
CA ARG A 154 -12.62 9.92 8.35
C ARG A 154 -13.31 11.29 8.29
N LYS A 155 -12.56 12.38 8.46
CA LYS A 155 -13.10 13.75 8.59
C LYS A 155 -13.13 14.54 7.27
N ASN A 156 -12.57 13.99 6.18
CA ASN A 156 -12.56 14.59 4.85
C ASN A 156 -13.13 13.59 3.84
#